data_AF-A0A2R7IUR6-F1
#
_entry.id   AF-A0A2R7IUR6-F1
#
_cell.length_a   1.000
_cell.length_b   1.000
_cell.length_c   1.000
_cell.angle_alpha   90.00
_cell.angle_beta   90.00
_cell.angle_gamma   90.00
#
_symmetry.space_group_name_H-M   'P 1'
#
loop_
_entity.id
_entity.type
_entity.pdbx_description
1 polymer ?
#
loop_
_entity_poly.entity_id
_entity_poly.type
_entity_poly.pdbx_seq_one_letter_code
_entity_poly.pdbx_strand_id
1 'polypeptide(L)'
;MDAPIMIDFAGGTAATSPVRVVPVDASFVLQANAQTVAAIAGFTSIAVLPDGISFATAVGGVFEGTLTMVLQWSGADPQIALDNLVPGAHGGPATISWPTATGEETQILSPGTPLTLTGIVGS
;
A
#
# COMPACT_ATOMS: atom_id res chain seq x y z
N MET A 1 16.47 8.77 -0.33
CA MET A 1 16.55 7.31 -0.31
C MET A 1 15.32 6.78 -1.00
N ASP A 2 15.46 5.66 -1.70
CA ASP A 2 14.32 4.97 -2.31
C ASP A 2 14.36 3.46 -2.05
N ALA A 3 13.20 2.84 -1.88
CA ALA A 3 13.10 1.40 -1.68
C ALA A 3 11.79 0.85 -2.26
N PRO A 4 11.82 -0.38 -2.78
CA PRO A 4 10.59 -1.08 -3.12
C PRO A 4 9.82 -1.43 -1.84
N ILE A 5 8.52 -1.23 -1.87
CA ILE A 5 7.58 -1.77 -0.90
C ILE A 5 6.52 -2.59 -1.64
N MET A 6 5.96 -3.58 -0.96
CA MET A 6 4.92 -4.43 -1.48
C MET A 6 3.74 -4.43 -0.50
N ILE A 7 2.52 -4.28 -1.00
CA ILE A 7 1.30 -4.42 -0.21
C ILE A 7 0.50 -5.58 -0.78
N ASP A 8 0.17 -6.57 0.06
CA ASP A 8 -0.72 -7.66 -0.30
C ASP A 8 -2.10 -7.41 0.31
N PHE A 9 -3.11 -7.30 -0.54
CA PHE A 9 -4.51 -7.25 -0.15
C PHE A 9 -5.09 -8.67 -0.17
N ALA A 10 -5.68 -9.10 0.94
CA ALA A 10 -6.17 -10.47 1.11
C ALA A 10 -7.70 -10.55 1.29
N GLY A 11 -8.47 -9.65 0.66
CA GLY A 11 -9.93 -9.68 0.66
C GLY A 11 -10.62 -8.60 1.51
N GLY A 12 -9.96 -7.46 1.74
CA GLY A 12 -10.58 -6.30 2.39
C GLY A 12 -11.68 -5.67 1.52
N THR A 13 -12.66 -4.99 2.12
CA THR A 13 -13.76 -4.35 1.39
C THR A 13 -13.61 -2.83 1.39
N ALA A 14 -13.90 -2.16 0.28
CA ALA A 14 -13.98 -0.70 0.27
C ALA A 14 -15.19 -0.19 1.08
N ALA A 15 -14.90 0.57 2.13
CA ALA A 15 -15.92 1.29 2.90
C ALA A 15 -16.46 2.50 2.14
N THR A 16 -15.60 3.18 1.39
CA THR A 16 -15.92 4.33 0.53
C THR A 16 -15.09 4.27 -0.76
N SER A 17 -15.33 5.18 -1.70
CA SER A 17 -14.55 5.30 -2.94
C SER A 17 -13.87 6.67 -2.97
N PRO A 18 -12.54 6.76 -3.15
CA PRO A 18 -11.57 5.67 -3.39
C PRO A 18 -10.93 5.08 -2.12
N VAL A 19 -10.37 3.87 -2.24
CA VAL A 19 -9.36 3.33 -1.28
C VAL A 19 -8.03 3.99 -1.57
N ARG A 20 -7.28 4.38 -0.53
CA ARG A 20 -6.00 5.08 -0.71
C ARG A 20 -4.88 4.45 0.10
N VAL A 21 -3.71 4.35 -0.50
CA VAL A 21 -2.43 4.13 0.19
C VAL A 21 -1.71 5.48 0.22
N VAL A 22 -1.37 5.96 1.41
CA VAL A 22 -0.87 7.32 1.62
C VAL A 22 0.50 7.25 2.32
N PRO A 23 1.56 7.79 1.72
CA PRO A 23 2.83 7.97 2.39
C PRO A 23 2.78 9.19 3.32
N VAL A 24 3.32 9.06 4.52
CA VAL A 24 3.50 10.17 5.48
C VAL A 24 4.98 10.54 5.49
N ASP A 25 5.27 11.82 5.26
CA ASP A 25 6.63 12.36 5.15
C ASP A 25 7.51 11.64 4.09
N ALA A 26 6.84 11.07 3.08
CA ALA A 26 7.42 10.36 1.95
C ALA A 26 6.55 10.56 0.70
N SER A 27 7.03 10.07 -0.44
CA SER A 27 6.33 10.17 -1.72
C SER A 27 6.51 8.91 -2.54
N PHE A 28 5.52 8.55 -3.35
CA PHE A 28 5.66 7.45 -4.30
C PHE A 28 6.32 7.93 -5.58
N VAL A 29 7.29 7.14 -6.08
CA VAL A 29 7.87 7.39 -7.40
C VAL A 29 7.00 6.72 -8.47
N LEU A 30 6.53 7.52 -9.41
CA LEU A 30 5.86 7.06 -10.63
C LEU A 30 6.87 6.37 -11.56
N GLN A 31 7.24 5.12 -11.26
CA GLN A 31 7.99 4.29 -12.20
C GLN A 31 7.01 3.44 -13.02
N ALA A 32 7.13 3.51 -14.35
CA ALA A 32 6.21 2.87 -15.31
C ALA A 32 6.08 1.33 -15.15
N ASN A 33 7.02 0.69 -14.45
CA ASN A 33 7.09 -0.77 -14.27
C ASN A 33 6.95 -1.21 -12.81
N ALA A 34 6.87 -0.29 -11.85
CA ALA A 34 6.93 -0.65 -10.43
C ALA A 34 5.56 -1.04 -9.84
N GLN A 35 4.47 -0.75 -10.55
CA GLN A 35 3.10 -0.87 -10.06
C GLN A 35 2.42 -2.10 -10.67
N THR A 36 2.90 -3.30 -10.33
CA THR A 36 2.23 -4.52 -10.76
C THR A 36 1.07 -4.80 -9.81
N VAL A 37 -0.16 -4.73 -10.32
CA VAL A 37 -1.35 -5.21 -9.60
C VAL A 37 -1.73 -6.59 -10.11
N ALA A 38 -1.58 -7.60 -9.26
CA ALA A 38 -1.89 -8.98 -9.59
C ALA A 38 -3.02 -9.53 -8.71
N ALA A 39 -4.28 -9.14 -9.01
CA ALA A 39 -5.50 -9.94 -8.97
C ALA A 39 -6.74 -9.04 -9.21
N ILE A 40 -7.68 -9.55 -10.02
CA ILE A 40 -8.73 -8.77 -10.70
C ILE A 40 -10.10 -9.19 -10.16
N ALA A 41 -10.51 -8.59 -9.05
CA ALA A 41 -11.91 -8.30 -8.77
C ALA A 41 -11.96 -6.93 -8.07
N GLY A 42 -12.79 -6.00 -8.55
CA GLY A 42 -13.03 -4.73 -7.86
C GLY A 42 -12.04 -3.57 -8.11
N PHE A 43 -10.84 -3.81 -8.64
CA PHE A 43 -9.89 -2.74 -9.02
C PHE A 43 -10.29 -2.08 -10.34
N THR A 44 -10.70 -0.81 -10.31
CA THR A 44 -10.83 0.04 -11.50
C THR A 44 -10.00 1.31 -11.32
N SER A 45 -9.45 1.87 -12.41
CA SER A 45 -8.80 3.19 -12.42
C SER A 45 -7.79 3.44 -11.29
N ILE A 46 -6.61 2.81 -11.38
CA ILE A 46 -5.48 3.13 -10.48
C ILE A 46 -4.93 4.52 -10.84
N ALA A 47 -4.89 5.41 -9.86
CA ALA A 47 -4.26 6.72 -9.99
C ALA A 47 -3.12 6.84 -8.98
N VAL A 48 -1.90 6.96 -9.49
CA VAL A 48 -0.71 7.23 -8.69
C VAL A 48 -0.51 8.75 -8.65
N LEU A 49 -0.60 9.31 -7.46
CA LEU A 49 -0.45 10.74 -7.17
C LEU A 49 0.79 10.94 -6.28
N PRO A 50 1.39 12.14 -6.26
CA PRO A 50 2.53 12.42 -5.38
C PRO A 50 2.25 12.16 -3.89
N ASP A 51 1.00 12.35 -3.46
CA ASP A 51 0.52 12.21 -2.09
C ASP A 51 -0.15 10.86 -1.80
N GLY A 52 -0.10 9.90 -2.73
CA GLY A 52 -0.65 8.57 -2.51
C GLY A 52 -1.15 7.89 -3.77
N ILE A 53 -1.59 6.65 -3.60
CA ILE A 53 -2.18 5.86 -4.68
C ILE A 53 -3.63 5.63 -4.37
N SER A 54 -4.48 5.92 -5.34
CA SER A 54 -5.94 5.79 -5.23
C SER A 54 -6.43 4.67 -6.11
N PHE A 55 -7.30 3.84 -5.56
CA PHE A 55 -7.99 2.74 -6.24
C PHE A 55 -9.47 3.07 -6.32
N ALA A 56 -10.01 3.22 -7.54
CA ALA A 56 -11.43 3.38 -7.72
C ALA A 56 -12.11 2.01 -7.66
N THR A 57 -13.18 1.94 -6.89
CA THR A 57 -13.99 0.72 -6.74
C THR A 57 -15.41 1.09 -6.35
N ALA A 58 -16.34 0.17 -6.56
CA ALA A 58 -17.67 0.30 -5.98
C ALA A 58 -17.56 0.11 -4.46
N VAL A 59 -18.33 0.88 -3.69
CA VAL A 59 -18.50 0.62 -2.25
C VAL A 59 -18.97 -0.82 -2.06
N GLY A 60 -18.32 -1.57 -1.17
CA GLY A 60 -18.56 -3.01 -1.02
C GLY A 60 -17.71 -3.92 -1.92
N GLY A 61 -16.89 -3.35 -2.82
CA GLY A 61 -15.94 -4.10 -3.64
C GLY A 61 -14.83 -4.75 -2.80
N VAL A 62 -14.48 -6.00 -3.13
CA VAL A 62 -13.40 -6.76 -2.47
C VAL A 62 -12.05 -6.46 -3.12
N PHE A 63 -11.02 -6.28 -2.31
CA PHE A 63 -9.63 -6.05 -2.69
C PHE A 63 -8.82 -7.30 -2.40
N GLU A 64 -8.41 -7.97 -3.46
CA GLU A 64 -7.48 -9.10 -3.40
C GLU A 64 -6.43 -8.90 -4.49
N GLY A 65 -5.16 -8.94 -4.11
CA GLY A 65 -4.03 -8.79 -5.02
C GLY A 65 -2.84 -8.09 -4.41
N THR A 66 -1.72 -8.13 -5.11
CA THR A 66 -0.46 -7.51 -4.71
C THR A 66 -0.28 -6.17 -5.38
N LEU A 67 0.27 -5.18 -4.68
CA LEU A 67 0.68 -3.87 -5.17
C LEU A 67 2.15 -3.64 -4.83
N THR A 68 3.01 -3.55 -5.83
CA THR A 68 4.40 -3.12 -5.65
C THR A 68 4.54 -1.62 -5.93
N MET A 69 5.42 -0.93 -5.20
CA MET A 69 5.67 0.51 -5.37
C MET A 69 7.11 0.84 -4.97
N VAL A 70 7.64 1.97 -5.45
CA VAL A 70 8.90 2.54 -4.93
C VAL A 70 8.55 3.75 -4.07
N LEU A 71 8.92 3.66 -2.79
CA LEU A 71 8.79 4.74 -1.83
C LEU A 71 10.07 5.56 -1.83
N GLN A 72 9.94 6.89 -1.92
CA GLN A 72 11.04 7.83 -1.78
C GLN A 72 10.82 8.68 -0.53
N TRP A 73 11.85 8.77 0.31
CA TRP A 73 11.81 9.55 1.55
C TRP A 73 13.16 10.19 1.87
N SER A 74 13.14 11.09 2.83
CA SER A 74 14.33 11.76 3.39
C SER A 74 14.21 11.86 4.91
N GLY A 75 15.31 11.59 5.62
CA GLY A 75 15.33 11.70 7.08
C GLY A 75 14.95 10.38 7.76
N ALA A 76 13.96 10.44 8.65
CA ALA A 76 13.52 9.31 9.46
C ALA A 76 12.79 8.24 8.65
N ASP A 77 12.53 7.11 9.29
CA ASP A 77 11.74 6.03 8.70
C ASP A 77 10.34 6.55 8.31
N PRO A 78 9.92 6.33 7.05
CA PRO A 78 8.65 6.83 6.54
C PRO A 78 7.49 6.04 7.11
N GLN A 79 6.29 6.60 7.04
CA GLN A 79 5.07 5.87 7.40
C GLN A 79 4.17 5.65 6.20
N ILE A 80 3.43 4.55 6.20
CA ILE A 80 2.39 4.24 5.22
C ILE A 80 1.06 4.10 5.94
N ALA A 81 0.05 4.81 5.45
CA ALA A 81 -1.33 4.66 5.87
C ALA A 81 -2.16 4.00 4.77
N LEU A 82 -3.18 3.26 5.19
CA LEU A 82 -4.20 2.66 4.33
C LEU A 82 -5.56 3.22 4.75
N ASP A 83 -6.25 3.86 3.82
CA ASP A 83 -7.54 4.49 4.06
C ASP A 83 -8.66 3.79 3.30
N ASN A 84 -9.84 3.78 3.91
CA ASN A 84 -11.11 3.33 3.32
C ASN A 84 -11.19 1.85 2.93
N LEU A 85 -10.22 1.02 3.34
CA LEU A 85 -10.35 -0.43 3.33
C LEU A 85 -10.86 -0.90 4.70
N VAL A 86 -11.79 -1.84 4.76
CA VAL A 86 -12.23 -2.49 6.01
C VAL A 86 -12.04 -4.00 5.92
N PRO A 87 -11.86 -4.71 7.04
CA PRO A 87 -11.80 -6.18 7.02
C PRO A 87 -13.05 -6.78 6.35
N GLY A 88 -12.84 -7.65 5.36
CA GLY A 88 -13.92 -8.39 4.71
C GLY A 88 -14.36 -9.61 5.53
N ALA A 89 -15.57 -10.11 5.31
CA ALA A 89 -16.11 -11.28 6.05
C ALA A 89 -15.31 -12.59 5.83
N HIS A 90 -14.57 -12.68 4.73
CA HIS A 90 -13.82 -13.87 4.33
C HIS A 90 -12.36 -13.55 3.91
N GLY A 91 -11.90 -12.32 4.14
CA GLY A 91 -10.56 -11.87 3.76
C GLY A 91 -9.60 -11.78 4.95
N GLY A 92 -8.31 -11.98 4.68
CA GLY A 92 -7.22 -11.67 5.61
C GLY A 92 -6.92 -10.16 5.67
N PRO A 93 -6.11 -9.72 6.65
CA PRO A 93 -5.64 -8.34 6.71
C PRO A 93 -4.73 -8.02 5.53
N ALA A 94 -4.69 -6.75 5.12
CA ALA A 94 -3.65 -6.29 4.21
C ALA A 94 -2.29 -6.33 4.93
N THR A 95 -1.25 -6.74 4.21
CA THR A 95 0.13 -6.73 4.72
C THR A 95 1.00 -5.83 3.87
N ILE A 96 2.04 -5.28 4.46
CA ILE A 96 3.06 -4.48 3.78
C ILE A 96 4.44 -5.04 4.08
N SER A 97 5.28 -5.13 3.06
CA SER A 97 6.64 -5.66 3.11
C SER A 97 7.65 -4.65 2.57
N TRP A 98 8.82 -4.58 3.21
CA TRP A 98 9.91 -3.67 2.84
C TRP A 98 11.30 -4.25 3.17
N PRO A 99 12.36 -3.81 2.48
CA PRO A 99 13.71 -4.26 2.78
C PRO A 99 14.26 -3.61 4.06
N THR A 100 14.93 -4.42 4.89
CA THR A 100 15.73 -3.97 6.04
C THR A 100 17.17 -4.51 5.92
N ALA A 101 18.06 -4.08 6.82
CA ALA A 101 19.45 -4.56 6.84
C ALA A 101 19.59 -6.08 7.07
N THR A 102 18.57 -6.74 7.65
CA THR A 102 18.58 -8.17 7.98
C THR A 102 17.73 -9.03 7.05
N GLY A 103 17.04 -8.43 6.09
CA GLY A 103 16.11 -9.12 5.19
C GLY A 103 14.80 -8.34 4.99
N GLU A 104 13.83 -8.97 4.34
CA GLU A 104 12.49 -8.40 4.19
C GLU A 104 11.73 -8.45 5.53
N GLU A 105 11.12 -7.34 5.91
CA GLU A 105 10.18 -7.24 7.02
C GLU A 105 8.76 -7.19 6.46
N THR A 106 7.81 -7.87 7.10
CA THR A 106 6.39 -7.87 6.71
C THR A 106 5.50 -7.63 7.92
N GLN A 107 4.59 -6.67 7.81
CA GLN A 107 3.66 -6.32 8.90
C GLN A 107 2.23 -6.12 8.40
N ILE A 108 1.27 -6.19 9.33
CA ILE A 108 -0.13 -5.90 9.04
C ILE A 108 -0.31 -4.39 8.83
N LEU A 109 -0.86 -4.02 7.68
CA LEU A 109 -1.23 -2.65 7.36
C LEU A 109 -2.70 -2.42 7.73
N SER A 110 -2.93 -1.91 8.94
CA SER A 110 -4.28 -1.70 9.47
C SER A 110 -4.89 -0.39 8.95
N PRO A 111 -6.14 -0.41 8.45
CA PRO A 111 -6.77 0.80 7.96
C PRO A 111 -6.93 1.90 9.02
N GLY A 112 -6.67 3.15 8.64
CA GLY A 112 -6.74 4.32 9.53
C GLY A 112 -5.62 4.42 10.57
N THR A 113 -4.65 3.50 10.56
CA THR A 113 -3.49 3.52 11.47
C THR A 113 -2.21 3.59 10.64
N PRO A 114 -1.52 4.75 10.58
CA PRO A 114 -0.22 4.85 9.92
C PRO A 114 0.80 3.89 10.54
N LEU A 115 1.51 3.15 9.70
CA LEU A 115 2.56 2.22 10.09
C LEU A 115 3.93 2.79 9.73
N THR A 116 4.82 2.92 10.71
CA THR A 116 6.22 3.29 10.48
C THR A 116 7.01 2.10 9.93
N LEU A 117 7.66 2.27 8.77
CA LEU A 117 8.48 1.24 8.13
C LEU A 117 9.87 1.18 8.80
N THR A 118 9.88 0.68 10.03
CA THR A 118 11.07 0.76 10.89
C THR A 118 12.25 0.01 10.29
N GLY A 119 13.41 0.67 10.24
CA GLY A 119 14.65 0.09 9.74
C GLY A 119 14.64 -0.15 8.22
N ILE A 120 13.77 0.53 7.47
CA ILE A 120 13.76 0.44 6.01
C ILE A 120 15.11 0.91 5.44
N VAL A 121 15.65 0.13 4.51
CA VAL A 121 16.91 0.46 3.83
C VAL A 121 16.60 0.82 2.39
N GLY A 122 16.95 2.05 2.00
CA GLY A 122 16.86 2.51 0.62
C GLY A 122 18.22 2.65 -0.05
N SER A 123 18.21 2.63 -1.38
CA SER A 123 19.35 2.97 -2.23
C SER A 123 19.52 4.47 -2.45
#